data_AF-A0AAW5F6Q9-F1
#
_entry.id   AF-A0AAW5F6Q9-F1
#
_cell.length_a   1.000
_cell.length_b   1.000
_cell.length_c   1.000
_cell.angle_alpha   90.00
_cell.angle_beta   90.00
_cell.angle_gamma   90.00
#
_symmetry.space_group_name_H-M   'P 1'
#
loop_
_entity.id
_entity.type
_entity.pdbx_description
1 polymer ?
#
loop_
_entity_poly.entity_id
_entity_poly.type
_entity_poly.pdbx_seq_one_letter_code
_entity_poly.pdbx_strand_id
1 'polypeptide(L)'
;MSIFLMVIGFFFLNYVDENCDLEVVQECYKKLHELLAWGYPFTLIRINKSCMHVEYLDYINQMVKKLSKNNLEGFVDVWKELMLREEKLATANTLIR
;
A
#
# COMPACT_ATOMS: atom_id res chain seq x y z
N MET A 1 -4.29 -2.41 17.01
CA MET A 1 -4.38 -3.73 16.35
C MET A 1 -3.75 -3.75 14.94
N SER A 2 -3.79 -2.66 14.16
CA SER A 2 -3.24 -2.62 12.78
C SER A 2 -1.71 -2.62 12.67
N ILE A 3 -1.00 -1.99 13.62
CA ILE A 3 0.48 -1.91 13.60
C ILE A 3 1.12 -3.28 13.82
N PHE A 4 0.57 -4.07 14.75
CA PHE A 4 1.07 -5.41 15.07
C PHE A 4 0.99 -6.37 13.87
N LEU A 5 -0.09 -6.31 13.09
CA LEU A 5 -0.22 -7.12 11.87
C LEU A 5 0.75 -6.68 10.77
N MET A 6 1.05 -5.38 10.65
CA MET A 6 2.05 -4.88 9.70
C MET A 6 3.48 -5.26 10.10
N VAL A 7 3.80 -5.19 11.39
CA VAL A 7 5.09 -5.62 11.94
C VAL A 7 5.28 -7.13 11.73
N ILE A 8 4.26 -7.94 12.01
CA ILE A 8 4.27 -9.39 11.74
C ILE A 8 4.44 -9.67 10.24
N GLY A 9 3.75 -8.92 9.37
CA GLY A 9 3.90 -9.02 7.92
C GLY A 9 5.32 -8.69 7.45
N PHE A 10 5.92 -7.63 7.98
CA PHE A 10 7.30 -7.23 7.65
C PHE A 10 8.33 -8.28 8.10
N PHE A 11 8.19 -8.80 9.33
CA PHE A 11 9.05 -9.89 9.83
C PHE A 11 8.89 -11.17 9.01
N PHE A 12 7.67 -11.51 8.60
CA PHE A 12 7.41 -12.69 7.78
C PHE A 12 8.05 -12.57 6.39
N LEU A 13 8.00 -11.38 5.78
CA LEU A 13 8.63 -11.15 4.49
C LEU A 13 10.16 -11.20 4.56
N ASN A 14 10.78 -10.63 5.59
CA ASN A 14 12.22 -10.76 5.82
C ASN A 14 12.63 -12.21 6.06
N TYR A 15 11.83 -12.96 6.83
CA TYR A 15 12.09 -14.37 7.07
C TYR A 15 12.07 -15.19 5.77
N VAL A 16 11.10 -14.95 4.89
CA VAL A 16 11.02 -15.61 3.57
C VAL A 16 12.19 -15.21 2.68
N ASP A 17 12.61 -13.95 2.70
CA ASP A 17 13.78 -13.51 1.93
C ASP A 17 15.07 -14.21 2.41
N GLU A 18 15.26 -14.33 3.73
CA GLU A 18 16.46 -14.91 4.33
C GLU A 18 16.52 -16.44 4.29
N ASN A 19 15.38 -17.14 4.26
CA ASN A 19 15.32 -18.59 4.47
C ASN A 19 14.72 -19.38 3.29
N CYS A 20 14.27 -18.73 2.21
CA CYS A 20 13.71 -19.43 1.06
C CYS A 20 14.74 -19.64 -0.05
N ASP A 21 15.09 -20.90 -0.35
CA ASP A 21 16.03 -21.24 -1.43
C ASP A 21 15.43 -21.17 -2.84
N LEU A 22 14.14 -20.86 -2.97
CA LEU A 22 13.47 -20.72 -4.26
C LEU A 22 13.54 -19.28 -4.75
N GLU A 23 14.40 -19.04 -5.73
CA GLU A 23 14.69 -17.72 -6.31
C GLU A 23 13.41 -16.97 -6.77
N VAL A 24 12.46 -17.68 -7.38
CA VAL A 24 11.17 -17.11 -7.81
C VAL A 24 10.33 -16.62 -6.64
N VAL A 25 10.35 -17.35 -5.52
CA VAL A 25 9.60 -16.98 -4.31
C VAL A 25 10.24 -15.76 -3.65
N GLN A 26 11.57 -15.72 -3.54
CA GLN A 26 12.29 -14.54 -3.04
C GLN A 26 11.98 -13.29 -3.88
N GLU A 27 12.00 -13.39 -5.21
CA GLU A 27 11.72 -12.25 -6.09
C GLU A 27 10.31 -11.67 -5.88
N CYS A 28 9.30 -12.55 -5.79
CA CYS A 28 7.92 -12.13 -5.48
C CYS A 28 7.81 -11.45 -4.12
N TYR A 29 8.50 -11.97 -3.09
CA TYR A 29 8.44 -11.45 -1.74
C TYR A 29 9.21 -10.13 -1.58
N LYS A 30 10.34 -9.93 -2.30
CA LYS A 30 11.02 -8.63 -2.38
C LYS A 30 10.12 -7.56 -2.99
N LYS A 31 9.41 -7.87 -4.08
CA LYS A 31 8.44 -6.94 -4.70
C LYS A 31 7.29 -6.61 -3.74
N LEU A 32 6.79 -7.58 -2.99
CA LEU A 32 5.77 -7.35 -1.95
C LEU A 32 6.30 -6.48 -0.80
N HIS A 33 7.55 -6.71 -0.39
CA HIS A 33 8.23 -5.94 0.65
C HIS A 33 8.42 -4.47 0.24
N GLU A 34 8.85 -4.24 -1.00
CA GLU A 34 8.89 -2.90 -1.59
C GLU A 34 7.49 -2.28 -1.55
N LEU A 35 6.45 -2.92 -2.08
CA LEU A 35 5.09 -2.37 -2.06
C LEU A 35 4.58 -2.01 -0.66
N LEU A 36 4.95 -2.77 0.37
CA LEU A 36 4.59 -2.48 1.76
C LEU A 36 5.35 -1.29 2.36
N ALA A 37 6.62 -1.10 1.98
CA ALA A 37 7.37 0.08 2.38
C ALA A 37 6.71 1.37 1.85
N TRP A 38 6.10 1.31 0.66
CA TRP A 38 5.32 2.42 0.10
C TRP A 38 3.96 2.58 0.79
N GLY A 39 3.40 1.51 1.36
CA GLY A 39 2.16 1.52 2.16
C GLY A 39 2.31 2.03 3.60
N TYR A 40 3.55 2.08 4.12
CA TYR A 40 3.86 2.43 5.51
C TYR A 40 3.53 3.89 5.88
N PRO A 41 3.82 4.90 5.05
CA PRO A 41 3.40 6.28 5.33
C PRO A 41 1.88 6.43 5.46
N PHE A 42 1.08 5.75 4.62
CA PHE A 42 -0.39 5.77 4.70
C PHE A 42 -0.88 5.15 6.01
N THR A 43 -0.29 4.02 6.40
CA THR A 43 -0.68 3.32 7.63
C THR A 43 -0.36 4.16 8.87
N LEU A 44 0.77 4.88 8.89
CA LEU A 44 1.16 5.78 9.97
C LEU A 44 0.26 7.03 10.07
N ILE A 45 -0.06 7.67 8.94
CA ILE A 45 -0.91 8.87 8.91
C ILE A 45 -2.36 8.54 9.32
N ARG A 46 -2.80 7.29 9.12
CA ARG A 46 -4.19 6.87 9.29
C ARG A 46 -4.42 5.89 10.45
N ILE A 47 -3.46 5.76 11.37
CA ILE A 47 -3.41 4.79 12.47
C ILE A 47 -4.67 4.73 13.36
N ASN A 48 -5.48 5.79 13.35
CA ASN A 48 -6.74 5.92 14.11
C ASN A 48 -8.02 5.87 13.27
N LYS A 49 -7.96 5.67 11.95
CA LYS A 49 -9.14 5.53 11.09
C LYS A 49 -9.44 4.06 10.83
N SER A 50 -10.62 3.61 11.25
CA SER A 50 -11.15 2.29 10.91
C SER A 50 -11.49 2.18 9.40
N CYS A 51 -11.43 0.96 8.86
CA CYS A 51 -11.92 0.60 7.51
C CYS A 51 -11.13 1.14 6.29
N MET A 52 -9.80 1.29 6.41
CA MET A 52 -8.93 1.66 5.28
C MET A 52 -9.14 0.79 4.02
N HIS A 53 -9.34 -0.52 4.19
CA HIS A 53 -9.55 -1.44 3.08
C HIS A 53 -10.79 -1.10 2.23
N VAL A 54 -11.87 -0.61 2.84
CA VAL A 54 -13.09 -0.19 2.12
C VAL A 54 -12.83 1.07 1.30
N GLU A 55 -12.07 2.01 1.87
CA GLU A 55 -11.79 3.30 1.23
C GLU A 55 -10.87 3.17 0.01
N TYR A 56 -9.92 2.23 0.04
CA TYR A 56 -9.02 2.00 -1.09
C TYR A 56 -9.62 1.06 -2.14
N LEU A 57 -10.65 0.29 -1.80
CA LEU A 57 -11.21 -0.74 -2.69
C LEU A 57 -11.67 -0.16 -4.03
N ASP A 58 -12.30 1.02 -4.01
CA ASP A 58 -12.75 1.68 -5.23
C ASP A 58 -11.56 2.11 -6.12
N TYR A 59 -10.55 2.76 -5.53
CA TYR A 59 -9.33 3.14 -6.25
C TYR A 59 -8.59 1.92 -6.82
N ILE A 60 -8.48 0.83 -6.04
CA ILE A 60 -7.87 -0.43 -6.48
C ILE A 60 -8.65 -1.02 -7.65
N ASN A 61 -9.97 -1.08 -7.57
CA ASN A 61 -10.82 -1.59 -8.65
C ASN A 61 -10.68 -0.76 -9.93
N GLN A 62 -10.62 0.57 -9.80
CA GLN A 62 -10.38 1.47 -10.92
C GLN A 62 -9.01 1.24 -11.55
N MET A 63 -7.94 1.16 -10.74
CA MET A 63 -6.59 0.87 -11.22
C MET A 63 -6.49 -0.49 -11.92
N VAL A 64 -7.06 -1.54 -11.33
CA VAL A 64 -7.11 -2.88 -11.93
C VAL A 64 -7.83 -2.84 -13.27
N LYS A 65 -8.96 -2.13 -13.38
CA LYS A 65 -9.72 -1.97 -14.63
C LYS A 65 -8.96 -1.20 -15.72
N LYS A 66 -8.08 -0.27 -15.33
CA LYS A 66 -7.22 0.48 -16.27
C LYS A 66 -6.08 -0.41 -16.77
N LEU A 67 -5.40 -1.10 -15.85
CA LEU A 67 -4.34 -2.05 -16.17
C LEU A 67 -4.84 -3.20 -17.04
N SER A 68 -6.03 -3.75 -16.76
CA SER A 68 -6.63 -4.83 -17.56
C SER A 68 -6.94 -4.42 -19.00
N LYS A 69 -6.98 -3.11 -19.29
CA LYS A 69 -7.18 -2.54 -20.63
C LYS A 69 -5.88 -2.01 -21.23
N ASN A 70 -4.74 -2.30 -20.61
CA ASN A 70 -3.42 -1.75 -20.96
C ASN A 70 -3.40 -0.21 -21.00
N ASN A 71 -4.28 0.44 -20.24
CA ASN A 71 -4.40 1.89 -20.18
C ASN A 71 -3.53 2.43 -19.03
N LEU A 72 -2.24 2.62 -19.32
CA LEU A 72 -1.25 3.09 -18.34
C LEU A 72 -1.50 4.55 -17.93
N GLU A 73 -1.86 5.44 -18.86
CA GLU A 73 -2.18 6.83 -18.53
C GLU A 73 -3.33 6.92 -17.53
N GLY A 74 -4.42 6.19 -17.81
CA GLY A 74 -5.57 6.16 -16.91
C GLY A 74 -5.29 5.48 -15.57
N PHE A 75 -4.28 4.61 -15.47
CA PHE A 75 -3.79 4.11 -14.18
C PHE A 75 -3.05 5.22 -13.42
N VAL A 76 -2.15 5.95 -14.10
CA VAL A 76 -1.38 7.06 -13.51
C VAL A 76 -2.30 8.16 -12.99
N ASP A 77 -3.38 8.48 -13.71
CA ASP A 77 -4.36 9.48 -13.28
C ASP A 77 -5.04 9.07 -11.96
N VAL A 78 -5.55 7.84 -11.88
CA VAL A 78 -6.22 7.32 -10.67
C VAL A 78 -5.23 7.26 -9.50
N TRP A 79 -3.98 6.86 -9.77
CA TRP A 79 -2.92 6.86 -8.76
C TRP A 79 -2.63 8.28 -8.25
N LYS A 80 -2.52 9.27 -9.15
CA LYS A 80 -2.29 10.67 -8.78
C LYS A 80 -3.43 11.24 -7.94
N GLU A 81 -4.68 10.94 -8.28
CA GLU A 81 -5.84 11.35 -7.48
C GLU A 81 -5.81 10.77 -6.07
N LEU A 82 -5.44 9.48 -5.94
CA LEU A 82 -5.27 8.82 -4.65
C LEU A 82 -4.19 9.53 -3.82
N MET A 83 -3.04 9.81 -4.40
CA MET A 83 -1.94 10.51 -3.72
C MET A 83 -2.36 11.90 -3.23
N LEU A 84 -3.03 12.69 -4.07
CA LEU A 84 -3.50 14.04 -3.74
C LEU A 84 -4.54 14.02 -2.60
N ARG A 85 -5.41 13.01 -2.56
CA ARG A 85 -6.37 12.82 -1.47
C ARG A 85 -5.65 12.56 -0.15
N GLU A 86 -4.64 11.69 -0.16
CA GLU A 86 -3.89 11.31 1.03
C GLU A 86 -3.02 12.46 1.55
N GLU A 87 -2.42 13.26 0.66
CA GLU A 87 -1.70 14.49 1.02
C GLU A 87 -2.62 15.49 1.75
N LYS A 88 -3.84 15.70 1.24
CA LYS A 88 -4.84 16.57 1.89
C LYS A 88 -5.22 16.07 3.28
N LEU A 89 -5.42 14.75 3.43
CA LEU A 89 -5.76 14.14 4.72
C LEU A 89 -4.61 14.24 5.72
N ALA A 90 -3.37 14.05 5.26
CA ALA A 90 -2.18 14.22 6.08
C ALA A 90 -2.08 15.66 6.59
N THR A 91 -2.22 16.64 5.69
CA THR A 91 -2.13 18.07 6.02
C THR A 91 -3.24 18.51 6.99
N ALA A 92 -4.48 18.04 6.78
CA ALA A 92 -5.60 18.33 7.66
C ALA A 92 -5.42 17.77 9.08
N ASN A 93 -4.82 16.59 9.22
CA ASN A 93 -4.55 15.98 10.52
C ASN A 93 -3.43 16.71 11.29
N THR A 94 -2.48 17.35 10.60
CA THR A 94 -1.40 18.14 11.24
C THR A 94 -1.89 19.49 11.77
N LEU A 95 -2.98 20.04 11.22
CA LEU A 95 -3.57 21.32 11.67
C LEU A 95 -4.46 21.20 12.91
N ILE A 96 -4.81 19.98 13.32
CA ILE A 96 -5.67 19.68 14.48
C ILE A 96 -4.83 19.24 15.71
N ARG A 97 -3.50 19.16 15.56
CA ARG A 97 -2.56 18.68 16.57
C ARG A 97 -1.73 19.82 17.15
#